data_AF-A0A6G1I8L8-F1
#
_entry.id   AF-A0A6G1I8L8-F1
#
_cell.length_a   1.000
_cell.length_b   1.000
_cell.length_c   1.000
_cell.angle_alpha   90.00
_cell.angle_beta   90.00
_cell.angle_gamma   90.00
#
_symmetry.space_group_name_H-M   'P 1'
#
loop_
_entity.id
_entity.type
_entity.pdbx_description
1 polymer ?
#
loop_
_entity_poly.entity_id
_entity_poly.type
_entity_poly.pdbx_seq_one_letter_code
_entity_poly.pdbx_strand_id
1 'polypeptide(L)'
;MAQAFRFPRSPKSPTIVRSSSWKSQSHELSSPSSSSSPLPTIDEEPRLSALRLIVLTCSVGGLQLVWATIMSNGTPFLLTLGLPDSLTAFVWVAAPLCGVLVQPSVGILSDACQLRWGRRRPFIAAGAAGVVVSMLGLASTRTVLHTVLGAMGANIHGGGVRTVVILSAVGWLWLLNFFIQPLQAGIRALIVENCPAAQQTQASAWASRVTGVGNVVGYFFGYVPVDTVWPGLGVSQFTWLSLVAAVCLTTTVVVTCLCVRERDPRELPLPPGGGKSPREMWRYIVWSARTMPSEVRRVCMVQFFAWMGWFPYLFYITSYIGDLYAAPILARQPHMSSTKLAAVIEDAVRLGSLGSLIFSLVALGTNILLPRLVSDKPGARLSLPRAWALSHAIFSLCMFSTLLVHTRLGATLVAAVVGVAWATTLWVPFSIIGSAIAERQARGAAVLRDGQLGLEPAAQEQAGAIMGLHNCAISAPQILAALVSGAIFWAAPKVGSADGIGWVLRGAGGAGLVAAWLAWGMDES
;
A
#
# COMPACT_ATOMS: atom_id res chain seq x y z
N MET A 1 -45.92 33.10 -9.34
CA MET A 1 -44.61 33.70 -9.66
C MET A 1 -43.67 32.58 -10.08
N ALA A 2 -43.56 32.40 -11.40
CA ALA A 2 -42.79 31.34 -12.04
C ALA A 2 -41.48 31.93 -12.57
N GLN A 3 -40.34 31.30 -12.30
CA GLN A 3 -39.14 31.43 -13.13
C GLN A 3 -38.71 30.02 -13.55
N ALA A 4 -38.75 29.84 -14.86
CA ALA A 4 -38.63 28.56 -15.54
C ALA A 4 -37.17 28.09 -15.59
N PHE A 5 -36.95 26.82 -15.23
CA PHE A 5 -35.77 26.06 -15.61
C PHE A 5 -35.70 25.98 -17.13
N ARG A 6 -34.75 26.68 -17.75
CA ARG A 6 -34.40 26.49 -19.17
C ARG A 6 -33.36 25.37 -19.26
N PHE A 7 -33.75 24.26 -19.88
CA PHE A 7 -32.81 23.24 -20.36
C PHE A 7 -31.89 23.83 -21.43
N PRO A 8 -30.56 23.57 -21.40
CA PRO A 8 -29.72 23.80 -22.55
C PRO A 8 -30.07 22.77 -23.64
N ARG A 9 -30.29 23.28 -24.86
CA ARG A 9 -30.56 22.49 -26.08
C ARG A 9 -29.39 21.56 -26.38
N SER A 10 -29.71 20.41 -27.00
CA SER A 10 -28.74 19.44 -27.49
C SER A 10 -27.64 20.08 -28.33
N PRO A 11 -26.37 19.63 -28.22
CA PRO A 11 -25.38 19.99 -29.21
C PRO A 11 -25.77 19.35 -30.54
N LYS A 12 -25.96 20.20 -31.54
CA LYS A 12 -26.12 19.82 -32.95
C LYS A 12 -24.89 19.03 -33.39
N SER A 13 -25.12 18.10 -34.32
CA SER A 13 -24.11 17.31 -35.02
C SER A 13 -22.87 18.12 -35.42
N PRO A 14 -21.66 17.53 -35.41
CA PRO A 14 -20.45 18.23 -35.80
C PRO A 14 -20.60 18.68 -37.25
N THR A 15 -20.58 20.00 -37.44
CA THR A 15 -20.53 20.60 -38.77
C THR A 15 -19.15 20.31 -39.32
N ILE A 16 -19.08 19.46 -40.35
CA ILE A 16 -17.87 19.22 -41.12
C ILE A 16 -17.46 20.57 -41.73
N VAL A 17 -16.40 21.17 -41.21
CA VAL A 17 -15.75 22.31 -41.86
C VAL A 17 -15.11 21.77 -43.13
N ARG A 18 -15.82 21.97 -44.24
CA ARG A 18 -15.41 21.64 -45.59
C ARG A 18 -14.19 22.49 -45.93
N SER A 19 -13.09 21.86 -46.32
CA SER A 19 -11.89 22.53 -46.80
C SER A 19 -12.23 23.43 -47.99
N SER A 20 -11.98 24.73 -47.83
CA SER A 20 -12.02 25.67 -48.95
C SER A 20 -10.72 25.57 -49.74
N SER A 21 -10.80 24.89 -50.89
CA SER A 21 -10.16 25.26 -52.17
C SER A 21 -8.94 26.19 -52.08
N TRP A 22 -7.74 25.61 -51.96
CA TRP A 22 -6.51 26.31 -52.35
C TRP A 22 -6.33 26.14 -53.86
N LYS A 23 -6.74 27.17 -54.61
CA LYS A 23 -6.39 27.35 -56.02
C LYS A 23 -4.92 27.73 -56.11
N SER A 24 -4.25 27.15 -57.10
CA SER A 24 -2.89 27.40 -57.55
C SER A 24 -2.52 28.89 -57.62
N GLN A 25 -1.40 29.25 -57.02
CA GLN A 25 -0.56 30.36 -57.48
C GLN A 25 0.91 29.95 -57.35
N SER A 26 1.49 29.61 -58.50
CA SER A 26 2.93 29.48 -58.71
C SER A 26 3.57 30.86 -58.65
N HIS A 27 4.43 31.09 -57.66
CA HIS A 27 5.43 32.16 -57.69
C HIS A 27 6.81 31.54 -57.44
N GLU A 28 7.68 31.68 -58.43
CA GLU A 28 9.11 31.40 -58.35
C GLU A 28 9.85 32.43 -57.48
N LEU A 29 11.01 31.99 -56.99
CA LEU A 29 12.14 32.73 -56.41
C LEU A 29 11.92 33.50 -55.09
N SER A 30 12.50 32.96 -54.02
CA SER A 30 13.73 33.49 -53.39
C SER A 30 14.03 32.72 -52.09
N SER A 31 15.28 32.30 -51.94
CA SER A 31 15.82 31.68 -50.72
C SER A 31 15.89 32.72 -49.59
N PRO A 32 15.25 32.51 -48.42
CA PRO A 32 15.52 33.31 -47.24
C PRO A 32 16.50 32.55 -46.34
N SER A 33 17.69 33.15 -46.22
CA SER A 33 18.59 33.16 -45.07
C SER A 33 18.21 32.31 -43.85
N SER A 34 19.17 31.48 -43.44
CA SER A 34 19.29 30.87 -42.13
C SER A 34 19.09 31.89 -41.00
N SER A 35 17.87 31.98 -40.47
CA SER A 35 17.64 32.44 -39.11
C SER A 35 17.11 31.25 -38.34
N SER A 36 18.02 30.52 -37.70
CA SER A 36 17.66 29.52 -36.70
C SER A 36 17.12 30.28 -35.49
N SER A 37 15.82 30.56 -35.48
CA SER A 37 15.12 30.79 -34.23
C SER A 37 15.36 29.54 -33.36
N PRO A 38 15.90 29.68 -32.13
CA PRO A 38 16.02 28.53 -31.26
C PRO A 38 14.62 27.95 -31.06
N LEU A 39 14.47 26.67 -31.40
CA LEU A 39 13.30 25.88 -31.03
C LEU A 39 12.99 26.14 -29.55
N PRO A 40 11.71 26.29 -29.15
CA PRO A 40 11.38 26.45 -27.75
C PRO A 40 11.95 25.24 -26.99
N THR A 41 12.95 25.50 -26.15
CA THR A 41 13.42 24.54 -25.17
C THR A 41 12.21 24.18 -24.33
N ILE A 42 11.84 22.89 -24.30
CA ILE A 42 10.89 22.40 -23.30
C ILE A 42 11.49 22.83 -21.97
N ASP A 43 10.83 23.76 -21.26
CA ASP A 43 11.25 24.16 -19.93
C ASP A 43 11.36 22.88 -19.10
N GLU A 44 12.58 22.47 -18.74
CA GLU A 44 12.78 21.35 -17.82
C GLU A 44 11.97 21.67 -16.55
N GLU A 45 10.97 20.84 -16.24
CA GLU A 45 10.17 21.05 -15.03
C GLU A 45 11.12 21.20 -13.83
N PRO A 46 11.00 22.29 -13.05
CA PRO A 46 12.00 22.63 -12.04
C PRO A 46 12.10 21.51 -11.01
N ARG A 47 13.34 21.05 -10.78
CA ARG A 47 13.65 19.98 -9.81
C ARG A 47 13.15 20.34 -8.41
N LEU A 48 12.53 19.38 -7.75
CA LEU A 48 12.12 19.50 -6.36
C LEU A 48 13.32 19.37 -5.43
N SER A 49 13.35 20.20 -4.39
CA SER A 49 14.31 20.07 -3.29
C SER A 49 13.98 18.86 -2.41
N ALA A 50 14.97 18.37 -1.67
CA ALA A 50 14.78 17.25 -0.74
C ALA A 50 13.65 17.51 0.28
N LEU A 51 13.55 18.74 0.79
CA LEU A 51 12.47 19.12 1.72
C LEU A 51 11.09 18.99 1.08
N ARG A 52 10.94 19.42 -0.20
CA ARG A 52 9.68 19.26 -0.93
C ARG A 52 9.33 17.79 -1.16
N LEU A 53 10.32 16.94 -1.45
CA LEU A 53 10.11 15.49 -1.59
C LEU A 53 9.71 14.84 -0.26
N ILE A 54 10.29 15.28 0.87
CA ILE A 54 9.89 14.81 2.20
C ILE A 54 8.45 15.22 2.51
N VAL A 55 8.08 16.48 2.27
CA VAL A 55 6.70 16.96 2.47
C VAL A 55 5.72 16.22 1.56
N LEU A 56 6.09 15.98 0.30
CA LEU A 56 5.27 15.21 -0.65
C LEU A 56 5.02 13.77 -0.21
N THR A 57 5.96 13.18 0.53
CA THR A 57 5.91 11.77 0.95
C THR A 57 5.52 11.58 2.42
N CYS A 58 5.42 12.65 3.22
CA CYS A 58 5.27 12.55 4.68
C CYS A 58 4.02 11.77 5.12
N SER A 59 2.90 11.89 4.40
CA SER A 59 1.67 11.14 4.68
C SER A 59 1.82 9.63 4.51
N VAL A 60 2.82 9.15 3.77
CA VAL A 60 3.17 7.71 3.73
C VAL A 60 3.59 7.23 5.11
N GLY A 61 4.32 8.05 5.86
CA GLY A 61 4.80 7.72 7.20
C GLY A 61 3.65 7.59 8.20
N GLY A 62 2.72 8.55 8.19
CA GLY A 62 1.50 8.49 9.02
C GLY A 62 0.64 7.26 8.72
N LEU A 63 0.43 6.95 7.44
CA LEU A 63 -0.25 5.72 7.02
C LEU A 63 0.51 4.47 7.48
N GLN A 64 1.84 4.50 7.47
CA GLN A 64 2.63 3.35 7.89
C GLN A 64 2.51 3.06 9.39
N LEU A 65 2.29 4.07 10.26
CA LEU A 65 2.00 3.81 11.68
C LEU A 65 0.68 3.05 11.87
N VAL A 66 -0.33 3.34 11.05
CA VAL A 66 -1.59 2.58 11.04
C VAL A 66 -1.32 1.13 10.67
N TRP A 67 -0.59 0.88 9.58
CA TRP A 67 -0.21 -0.47 9.16
C TRP A 67 0.66 -1.19 10.21
N ALA A 68 1.63 -0.50 10.81
CA ALA A 68 2.48 -1.07 11.86
C ALA A 68 1.65 -1.51 13.07
N THR A 69 0.65 -0.72 13.47
CA THR A 69 -0.27 -1.07 14.56
C THR A 69 -1.12 -2.29 14.22
N ILE A 70 -1.69 -2.33 13.02
CA ILE A 70 -2.50 -3.44 12.51
C ILE A 70 -1.68 -4.74 12.44
N MET A 71 -0.48 -4.69 11.86
CA MET A 71 0.39 -5.85 11.66
C MET A 71 0.99 -6.37 12.96
N SER A 72 1.33 -5.49 13.92
CA SER A 72 1.92 -5.91 15.19
C SER A 72 0.90 -6.37 16.22
N ASN A 73 -0.21 -5.63 16.36
CA ASN A 73 -1.15 -5.79 17.47
C ASN A 73 -2.56 -6.18 17.01
N GLY A 74 -2.88 -6.13 15.72
CA GLY A 74 -4.22 -6.46 15.21
C GLY A 74 -4.62 -7.90 15.46
N THR A 75 -3.77 -8.88 15.11
CA THR A 75 -4.04 -10.30 15.34
C THR A 75 -4.17 -10.60 16.84
N PRO A 76 -3.21 -10.23 17.72
CA PRO A 76 -3.36 -10.38 19.16
C PRO A 76 -4.64 -9.75 19.71
N PHE A 77 -4.99 -8.54 19.26
CA PHE A 77 -6.22 -7.87 19.69
C PHE A 77 -7.46 -8.69 19.37
N LEU A 78 -7.60 -9.20 18.13
CA LEU A 78 -8.73 -10.06 17.75
C LEU A 78 -8.79 -11.36 18.56
N LEU A 79 -7.64 -11.96 18.87
CA LEU A 79 -7.56 -13.15 19.73
C LEU A 79 -7.98 -12.84 21.16
N THR A 80 -7.65 -11.66 21.71
CA THR A 80 -8.10 -11.24 23.06
C THR A 80 -9.60 -10.99 23.16
N LEU A 81 -10.27 -10.67 22.05
CA LEU A 81 -11.74 -10.64 21.97
C LEU A 81 -12.34 -12.05 21.94
N GLY A 82 -11.50 -13.05 21.69
CA GLY A 82 -11.83 -14.46 21.73
C GLY A 82 -12.32 -15.01 20.39
N LEU A 83 -11.84 -14.45 19.27
CA LEU A 83 -11.94 -15.12 17.96
C LEU A 83 -10.94 -16.28 17.90
N PRO A 84 -11.33 -17.43 17.34
CA PRO A 84 -10.38 -18.49 17.00
C PRO A 84 -9.47 -18.08 15.83
N ASP A 85 -8.25 -18.60 15.79
CA ASP A 85 -7.22 -18.28 14.78
C ASP A 85 -7.72 -18.39 13.34
N SER A 86 -8.52 -19.42 13.07
CA SER A 86 -9.11 -19.65 11.75
C SER A 86 -10.02 -18.50 11.31
N LEU A 87 -10.85 -17.95 12.20
CA LEU A 87 -11.71 -16.80 11.90
C LEU A 87 -10.92 -15.51 11.79
N THR A 88 -9.84 -15.35 12.56
CA THR A 88 -8.94 -14.20 12.44
C THR A 88 -8.33 -14.10 11.03
N ALA A 89 -7.95 -15.23 10.42
CA ALA A 89 -7.47 -15.26 9.03
C ALA A 89 -8.55 -14.79 8.02
N PHE A 90 -9.82 -15.16 8.24
CA PHE A 90 -10.94 -14.68 7.40
C PHE A 90 -11.19 -13.19 7.58
N VAL A 91 -11.08 -12.66 8.81
CA VAL A 91 -11.20 -11.21 9.07
C VAL A 91 -10.15 -10.44 8.27
N TRP A 92 -8.93 -10.97 8.14
CA TRP A 92 -7.87 -10.33 7.35
C TRP A 92 -8.07 -10.37 5.84
N VAL A 93 -9.01 -11.15 5.31
CA VAL A 93 -9.42 -11.07 3.88
C VAL A 93 -10.00 -9.69 3.55
N ALA A 94 -10.50 -8.95 4.53
CA ALA A 94 -11.02 -7.61 4.35
C ALA A 94 -10.03 -6.66 3.67
N ALA A 95 -8.77 -6.67 4.12
CA ALA A 95 -7.73 -5.79 3.59
C ALA A 95 -7.52 -5.95 2.07
N PRO A 96 -7.19 -7.15 1.56
CA PRO A 96 -7.01 -7.35 0.14
C PRO A 96 -8.30 -7.27 -0.68
N LEU A 97 -9.45 -7.65 -0.10
CA LEU A 97 -10.75 -7.49 -0.78
C LEU A 97 -11.06 -6.02 -1.03
N CYS A 98 -10.88 -5.16 -0.02
CA CYS A 98 -10.97 -3.71 -0.20
C CYS A 98 -9.94 -3.23 -1.25
N GLY A 99 -8.71 -3.76 -1.25
CA GLY A 99 -7.69 -3.45 -2.25
C GLY A 99 -8.07 -3.76 -3.69
N VAL A 100 -8.76 -4.87 -3.94
CA VAL A 100 -9.22 -5.24 -5.29
C VAL A 100 -10.45 -4.43 -5.71
N LEU A 101 -11.37 -4.16 -4.79
CA LEU A 101 -12.67 -3.56 -5.12
C LEU A 101 -12.68 -2.03 -5.00
N VAL A 102 -12.24 -1.50 -3.87
CA VAL A 102 -12.38 -0.07 -3.53
C VAL A 102 -11.33 0.76 -4.27
N GLN A 103 -10.10 0.27 -4.36
CA GLN A 103 -9.01 1.07 -4.91
C GLN A 103 -9.19 1.46 -6.38
N PRO A 104 -9.58 0.57 -7.31
CA PRO A 104 -9.85 0.95 -8.70
C PRO A 104 -11.03 1.93 -8.82
N SER A 105 -12.10 1.71 -8.05
CA SER A 105 -13.27 2.59 -8.06
C SER A 105 -12.92 3.99 -7.57
N VAL A 106 -12.20 4.10 -6.46
CA VAL A 106 -11.72 5.39 -5.95
C VAL A 106 -10.76 6.05 -6.94
N GLY A 107 -9.89 5.29 -7.60
CA GLY A 107 -8.98 5.82 -8.62
C GLY A 107 -9.74 6.59 -9.70
N ILE A 108 -10.77 5.96 -10.28
CA ILE A 108 -11.61 6.57 -11.33
C ILE A 108 -12.42 7.75 -10.78
N LEU A 109 -13.01 7.62 -9.59
CA LEU A 109 -13.77 8.71 -8.96
C LEU A 109 -12.88 9.91 -8.64
N SER A 110 -11.66 9.65 -8.20
CA SER A 110 -10.66 10.69 -7.95
C SER A 110 -10.19 11.31 -9.26
N ASP A 111 -9.96 10.53 -10.32
CA ASP A 111 -9.58 11.05 -11.64
C ASP A 111 -10.64 12.02 -12.22
N ALA A 112 -11.91 11.74 -11.97
CA ALA A 112 -13.04 12.57 -12.40
C ALA A 112 -13.33 13.77 -11.47
N CYS A 113 -12.58 13.95 -10.39
CA CYS A 113 -12.85 14.99 -9.40
C CYS A 113 -12.39 16.38 -9.88
N GLN A 114 -13.31 17.34 -9.90
CA GLN A 114 -13.07 18.72 -10.36
C GLN A 114 -13.17 19.78 -9.23
N LEU A 115 -12.97 19.37 -7.98
CA LEU A 115 -12.99 20.26 -6.83
C LEU A 115 -11.79 21.23 -6.85
N ARG A 116 -12.00 22.47 -6.42
CA ARG A 116 -10.93 23.50 -6.32
C ARG A 116 -9.83 23.12 -5.32
N TRP A 117 -10.12 22.19 -4.41
CA TRP A 117 -9.16 21.70 -3.42
C TRP A 117 -8.10 20.78 -4.04
N GLY A 118 -8.31 20.32 -5.27
CA GLY A 118 -7.47 19.34 -5.94
C GLY A 118 -8.24 18.06 -6.26
N ARG A 119 -7.61 17.22 -7.06
CA ARG A 119 -8.19 15.99 -7.59
C ARG A 119 -8.02 14.83 -6.61
N ARG A 120 -6.87 14.77 -5.93
CA ARG A 120 -6.48 13.69 -5.01
C ARG A 120 -6.76 14.03 -3.55
N ARG A 121 -6.48 15.26 -3.13
CA ARG A 121 -6.60 15.70 -1.73
C ARG A 121 -7.94 15.42 -1.05
N PRO A 122 -9.11 15.62 -1.67
CA PRO A 122 -10.39 15.32 -1.03
C PRO A 122 -10.51 13.85 -0.61
N PHE A 123 -10.01 12.93 -1.44
CA PHE A 123 -10.04 11.49 -1.17
C PHE A 123 -9.01 11.09 -0.11
N ILE A 124 -7.83 11.72 -0.11
CA ILE A 124 -6.81 11.53 0.93
C ILE A 124 -7.36 11.97 2.28
N ALA A 125 -7.96 13.16 2.36
CA ALA A 125 -8.50 13.69 3.61
C ALA A 125 -9.70 12.90 4.12
N ALA A 126 -10.64 12.54 3.23
CA ALA A 126 -11.79 11.70 3.59
C ALA A 126 -11.36 10.30 4.04
N GLY A 127 -10.39 9.69 3.33
CA GLY A 127 -9.78 8.42 3.72
C GLY A 127 -9.11 8.51 5.09
N ALA A 128 -8.30 9.54 5.32
CA ALA A 128 -7.64 9.75 6.62
C ALA A 128 -8.63 9.92 7.78
N ALA A 129 -9.67 10.73 7.59
CA ALA A 129 -10.71 10.91 8.61
C ALA A 129 -11.43 9.58 8.91
N GLY A 130 -11.80 8.83 7.87
CA GLY A 130 -12.43 7.51 8.03
C GLY A 130 -11.51 6.49 8.72
N VAL A 131 -10.20 6.49 8.41
CA VAL A 131 -9.20 5.66 9.08
C VAL A 131 -9.09 6.02 10.57
N VAL A 132 -8.99 7.31 10.91
CA VAL A 132 -8.92 7.76 12.30
C VAL A 132 -10.16 7.34 13.08
N VAL A 133 -11.35 7.62 12.55
CA VAL A 133 -12.62 7.24 13.20
C VAL A 133 -12.71 5.73 13.38
N SER A 134 -12.39 4.95 12.34
CA SER A 134 -12.49 3.49 12.39
C SER A 134 -11.49 2.87 13.35
N MET A 135 -10.26 3.39 13.38
CA MET A 135 -9.19 2.90 14.25
C MET A 135 -9.47 3.21 15.73
N LEU A 136 -9.95 4.43 16.04
CA LEU A 136 -10.34 4.79 17.40
C LEU A 136 -11.60 4.02 17.83
N GLY A 137 -12.58 3.86 16.93
CA GLY A 137 -13.77 3.04 17.16
C GLY A 137 -13.42 1.58 17.48
N LEU A 138 -12.45 1.00 16.76
CA LEU A 138 -11.90 -0.33 17.04
C LEU A 138 -11.24 -0.38 18.42
N ALA A 139 -10.40 0.60 18.75
CA ALA A 139 -9.70 0.67 20.03
C ALA A 139 -10.62 0.85 21.24
N SER A 140 -11.75 1.54 21.06
CA SER A 140 -12.73 1.79 22.13
C SER A 140 -13.91 0.83 22.12
N THR A 141 -13.98 -0.13 21.20
CA THR A 141 -15.18 -0.97 20.96
C THR A 141 -15.66 -1.67 22.25
N ARG A 142 -14.72 -2.25 23.02
CA ARG A 142 -15.03 -2.95 24.27
C ARG A 142 -15.60 -2.01 25.30
N THR A 143 -14.91 -0.88 25.54
CA THR A 143 -15.32 0.12 26.53
C THR A 143 -16.69 0.69 26.21
N VAL A 144 -16.90 1.17 24.98
CA VAL A 144 -18.15 1.80 24.55
C VAL A 144 -19.32 0.83 24.65
N LEU A 145 -19.17 -0.41 24.16
CA LEU A 145 -20.27 -1.37 24.16
C LEU A 145 -20.58 -1.90 25.56
N HIS A 146 -19.57 -2.11 26.41
CA HIS A 146 -19.80 -2.50 27.80
C HIS A 146 -20.54 -1.40 28.56
N THR A 147 -20.20 -0.12 28.33
CA THR A 147 -20.90 1.01 28.95
C THR A 147 -22.33 1.13 28.47
N VAL A 148 -22.58 1.10 27.15
CA VAL A 148 -23.92 1.26 26.57
C VAL A 148 -24.82 0.08 26.93
N LEU A 149 -24.37 -1.16 26.70
CA LEU A 149 -25.18 -2.35 26.97
C LEU A 149 -25.35 -2.59 28.47
N GLY A 150 -24.34 -2.26 29.28
CA GLY A 150 -24.44 -2.28 30.74
C GLY A 150 -25.48 -1.28 31.25
N ALA A 151 -25.52 -0.06 30.70
CA ALA A 151 -26.55 0.93 31.02
C ALA A 151 -27.97 0.47 30.62
N MET A 152 -28.09 -0.40 29.61
CA MET A 152 -29.34 -1.02 29.19
C MET A 152 -29.72 -2.27 30.01
N GLY A 153 -28.96 -2.60 31.06
CA GLY A 153 -29.24 -3.75 31.93
C GLY A 153 -28.79 -5.10 31.36
N ALA A 154 -28.00 -5.12 30.29
CA ALA A 154 -27.47 -6.36 29.73
C ALA A 154 -26.37 -6.95 30.61
N ASN A 155 -26.31 -8.28 30.70
CA ASN A 155 -25.20 -8.96 31.36
C ASN A 155 -23.92 -8.80 30.51
N ILE A 156 -23.03 -7.92 30.94
CA ILE A 156 -21.72 -7.62 30.33
C ILE A 156 -20.80 -8.85 30.20
N HIS A 157 -21.03 -9.88 31.01
CA HIS A 157 -20.29 -11.16 30.95
C HIS A 157 -21.05 -12.24 30.16
N GLY A 158 -22.24 -11.93 29.66
CA GLY A 158 -23.04 -12.84 28.85
C GLY A 158 -22.46 -13.05 27.46
N GLY A 159 -22.64 -14.26 26.90
CA GLY A 159 -22.18 -14.60 25.56
C GLY A 159 -22.71 -13.66 24.47
N GLY A 160 -23.91 -13.11 24.63
CA GLY A 160 -24.49 -12.13 23.69
C GLY A 160 -23.68 -10.84 23.58
N VAL A 161 -23.25 -10.25 24.70
CA VAL A 161 -22.42 -9.04 24.69
C VAL A 161 -21.07 -9.31 24.04
N ARG A 162 -20.45 -10.45 24.34
CA ARG A 162 -19.19 -10.87 23.70
C ARG A 162 -19.34 -10.96 22.17
N THR A 163 -20.42 -11.57 21.68
CA THR A 163 -20.70 -11.65 20.23
C THR A 163 -20.87 -10.27 19.61
N VAL A 164 -21.60 -9.36 20.25
CA VAL A 164 -21.78 -7.99 19.76
C VAL A 164 -20.46 -7.22 19.70
N VAL A 165 -19.60 -7.35 20.72
CA VAL A 165 -18.25 -6.75 20.73
C VAL A 165 -17.40 -7.29 19.58
N ILE A 166 -17.41 -8.60 19.35
CA ILE A 166 -16.69 -9.23 18.24
C ILE A 166 -17.20 -8.69 16.89
N LEU A 167 -18.52 -8.68 16.67
CA LEU A 167 -19.11 -8.20 15.42
C LEU A 167 -18.80 -6.72 15.18
N SER A 168 -18.84 -5.90 16.23
CA SER A 168 -18.45 -4.49 16.15
C SER A 168 -16.98 -4.31 15.81
N ALA A 169 -16.08 -5.07 16.45
CA ALA A 169 -14.65 -5.01 16.17
C ALA A 169 -14.35 -5.41 14.72
N VAL A 170 -14.97 -6.48 14.22
CA VAL A 170 -14.86 -6.91 12.82
C VAL A 170 -15.40 -5.81 11.88
N GLY A 171 -16.55 -5.21 12.19
CA GLY A 171 -17.12 -4.11 11.41
C GLY A 171 -16.20 -2.89 11.33
N TRP A 172 -15.62 -2.47 12.46
CA TRP A 172 -14.66 -1.37 12.49
C TRP A 172 -13.38 -1.70 11.72
N LEU A 173 -12.88 -2.93 11.81
CA LEU A 173 -11.71 -3.37 11.05
C LEU A 173 -11.99 -3.38 9.54
N TRP A 174 -13.20 -3.78 9.11
CA TRP A 174 -13.61 -3.69 7.71
C TRP A 174 -13.71 -2.25 7.22
N LEU A 175 -14.31 -1.35 8.01
CA LEU A 175 -14.36 0.07 7.70
C LEU A 175 -12.96 0.69 7.62
N LEU A 176 -12.06 0.33 8.56
CA LEU A 176 -10.68 0.75 8.56
C LEU A 176 -10.00 0.38 7.24
N ASN A 177 -10.11 -0.88 6.81
CA ASN A 177 -9.55 -1.35 5.53
C ASN A 177 -10.18 -0.65 4.32
N PHE A 178 -11.49 -0.40 4.35
CA PHE A 178 -12.17 0.35 3.30
C PHE A 178 -11.58 1.76 3.14
N PHE A 179 -11.38 2.50 4.24
CA PHE A 179 -10.86 3.87 4.20
C PHE A 179 -9.35 3.98 3.98
N ILE A 180 -8.58 2.92 4.28
CA ILE A 180 -7.15 2.87 3.91
C ILE A 180 -6.97 2.95 2.39
N GLN A 181 -7.87 2.36 1.60
CA GLN A 181 -7.72 2.34 0.14
C GLN A 181 -7.69 3.73 -0.53
N PRO A 182 -8.68 4.63 -0.33
CA PRO A 182 -8.64 5.98 -0.90
C PRO A 182 -7.43 6.78 -0.42
N LEU A 183 -7.05 6.62 0.86
CA LEU A 183 -5.89 7.26 1.45
C LEU A 183 -4.58 6.80 0.78
N GLN A 184 -4.35 5.49 0.73
CA GLN A 184 -3.12 4.89 0.19
C GLN A 184 -2.97 5.16 -1.31
N ALA A 185 -4.05 4.97 -2.07
CA ALA A 185 -4.04 5.19 -3.52
C ALA A 185 -3.85 6.68 -3.85
N GLY A 186 -4.56 7.55 -3.13
CA GLY A 186 -4.45 9.00 -3.27
C GLY A 186 -3.03 9.50 -2.98
N ILE A 187 -2.41 9.06 -1.88
CA ILE A 187 -1.02 9.43 -1.54
C ILE A 187 -0.05 9.01 -2.65
N ARG A 188 -0.14 7.76 -3.13
CA ARG A 188 0.74 7.25 -4.20
C ARG A 188 0.57 8.03 -5.49
N ALA A 189 -0.66 8.28 -5.92
CA ALA A 189 -0.95 9.06 -7.11
C ALA A 189 -0.45 10.50 -6.98
N LEU A 190 -0.64 11.13 -5.81
CA LEU A 190 -0.17 12.48 -5.53
C LEU A 190 1.36 12.60 -5.65
N ILE A 191 2.11 11.62 -5.15
CA ILE A 191 3.58 11.58 -5.26
C ILE A 191 4.01 11.53 -6.74
N VAL A 192 3.42 10.61 -7.51
CA VAL A 192 3.79 10.43 -8.92
C VAL A 192 3.43 11.65 -9.77
N GLU A 193 2.27 12.27 -9.53
CA GLU A 193 1.76 13.38 -10.34
C GLU A 193 2.43 14.72 -10.06
N ASN A 194 2.96 14.91 -8.85
CA ASN A 194 3.61 16.17 -8.45
C ASN A 194 5.14 16.08 -8.49
N CYS A 195 5.71 14.93 -8.82
CA CYS A 195 7.15 14.75 -8.98
C CYS A 195 7.54 14.81 -10.47
N PRO A 196 8.57 15.61 -10.85
CA PRO A 196 9.12 15.58 -12.20
C PRO A 196 9.57 14.17 -12.59
N ALA A 197 9.43 13.80 -13.87
CA ALA A 197 9.78 12.48 -14.40
C ALA A 197 11.24 12.08 -14.06
N ALA A 198 12.17 13.02 -14.15
CA ALA A 198 13.59 12.80 -13.83
C ALA A 198 13.87 12.47 -12.34
N GLN A 199 12.92 12.78 -11.44
CA GLN A 199 13.07 12.56 -10.00
C GLN A 199 12.19 11.43 -9.45
N GLN A 200 11.47 10.68 -10.31
CA GLN A 200 10.56 9.62 -9.86
C GLN A 200 11.26 8.56 -8.99
N THR A 201 12.45 8.11 -9.39
CA THR A 201 13.27 7.18 -8.58
C THR A 201 13.63 7.78 -7.21
N GLN A 202 13.94 9.09 -7.16
CA GLN A 202 14.23 9.76 -5.90
C GLN A 202 12.99 9.89 -5.01
N ALA A 203 11.82 10.20 -5.59
CA ALA A 203 10.56 10.27 -4.87
C ALA A 203 10.15 8.91 -4.28
N SER A 204 10.27 7.82 -5.06
CA SER A 204 10.05 6.46 -4.56
C SER A 204 11.03 6.10 -3.43
N ALA A 205 12.30 6.49 -3.53
CA ALA A 205 13.28 6.28 -2.47
C ALA A 205 12.94 7.07 -1.20
N TRP A 206 12.52 8.33 -1.31
CA TRP A 206 12.07 9.13 -0.16
C TRP A 206 10.82 8.54 0.48
N ALA A 207 9.82 8.13 -0.32
CA ALA A 207 8.64 7.45 0.18
C ALA A 207 9.02 6.19 0.97
N SER A 208 9.92 5.35 0.45
CA SER A 208 10.42 4.15 1.14
C SER A 208 11.14 4.46 2.47
N ARG A 209 11.93 5.54 2.52
CA ARG A 209 12.59 5.98 3.76
C ARG A 209 11.56 6.45 4.80
N VAL A 210 10.58 7.24 4.38
CA VAL A 210 9.50 7.72 5.25
C VAL A 210 8.64 6.55 5.76
N THR A 211 8.36 5.55 4.92
CA THR A 211 7.76 4.27 5.34
C THR A 211 8.61 3.59 6.42
N GLY A 212 9.93 3.50 6.20
CA GLY A 212 10.85 2.90 7.17
C GLY A 212 10.82 3.61 8.53
N VAL A 213 10.84 4.94 8.53
CA VAL A 213 10.72 5.75 9.77
C VAL A 213 9.37 5.50 10.45
N GLY A 214 8.27 5.49 9.70
CA GLY A 214 6.94 5.21 10.25
C GLY A 214 6.84 3.83 10.91
N ASN A 215 7.43 2.81 10.28
CA ASN A 215 7.54 1.46 10.84
C ASN A 215 8.35 1.43 12.14
N VAL A 216 9.53 2.04 12.16
CA VAL A 216 10.39 2.10 13.36
C VAL A 216 9.63 2.74 14.52
N VAL A 217 8.97 3.87 14.29
CA VAL A 217 8.16 4.55 15.31
C VAL A 217 7.01 3.66 15.80
N GLY A 218 6.24 3.07 14.87
CA GLY A 218 5.10 2.23 15.21
C GLY A 218 5.49 0.99 16.03
N TYR A 219 6.53 0.27 15.62
CA TYR A 219 6.98 -0.92 16.34
C TYR A 219 7.73 -0.60 17.63
N PHE A 220 8.40 0.56 17.72
CA PHE A 220 8.99 1.04 18.97
C PHE A 220 7.92 1.26 20.03
N PHE A 221 6.86 2.01 19.71
CA PHE A 221 5.74 2.18 20.63
C PHE A 221 4.99 0.86 20.89
N GLY A 222 4.99 -0.08 19.94
CA GLY A 222 4.44 -1.43 20.15
C GLY A 222 5.22 -2.24 21.20
N TYR A 223 6.54 -2.05 21.27
CA TYR A 223 7.42 -2.73 22.22
C TYR A 223 7.41 -2.10 23.63
N VAL A 224 7.40 -0.78 23.72
CA VAL A 224 7.45 -0.06 25.00
C VAL A 224 6.05 -0.03 25.63
N PRO A 225 5.89 -0.45 26.91
CA PRO A 225 4.61 -0.37 27.60
C PRO A 225 4.12 1.07 27.71
N VAL A 226 2.82 1.28 27.54
CA VAL A 226 2.20 2.60 27.73
C VAL A 226 2.51 3.18 29.12
N ASP A 227 2.49 2.37 30.18
CA ASP A 227 2.76 2.85 31.55
C ASP A 227 4.21 3.33 31.76
N THR A 228 5.14 2.91 30.91
CA THR A 228 6.53 3.41 30.92
C THR A 228 6.63 4.77 30.20
N VAL A 229 5.87 4.97 29.14
CA VAL A 229 5.86 6.22 28.36
C VAL A 229 5.03 7.30 29.05
N TRP A 230 3.86 6.91 29.55
CA TRP A 230 2.89 7.79 30.21
C TRP A 230 2.31 7.10 31.45
N PRO A 231 3.01 7.19 32.60
CA PRO A 231 2.52 6.62 33.85
C PRO A 231 1.15 7.19 34.23
N GLY A 232 0.19 6.32 34.55
CA GLY A 232 -1.13 6.72 35.04
C GLY A 232 -2.18 7.03 33.97
N LEU A 233 -1.90 6.78 32.68
CA LEU A 233 -2.88 6.96 31.61
C LEU A 233 -4.03 5.92 31.66
N GLY A 234 -3.73 4.69 32.12
CA GLY A 234 -4.74 3.66 32.37
C GLY A 234 -5.46 3.13 31.13
N VAL A 235 -4.82 3.18 29.95
CA VAL A 235 -5.38 2.69 28.67
C VAL A 235 -4.69 1.41 28.22
N SER A 236 -5.34 0.63 27.35
CA SER A 236 -4.72 -0.55 26.76
C SER A 236 -3.59 -0.18 25.78
N GLN A 237 -2.62 -1.07 25.60
CA GLN A 237 -1.54 -0.91 24.63
C GLN A 237 -2.06 -0.66 23.20
N PHE A 238 -3.10 -1.38 22.77
CA PHE A 238 -3.70 -1.18 21.45
C PHE A 238 -4.33 0.22 21.32
N THR A 239 -5.02 0.70 22.36
CA THR A 239 -5.60 2.05 22.40
C THR A 239 -4.53 3.12 22.30
N TRP A 240 -3.42 2.97 23.04
CA TRP A 240 -2.28 3.87 22.95
C TRP A 240 -1.71 3.94 21.53
N LEU A 241 -1.47 2.80 20.89
CA LEU A 241 -0.97 2.74 19.52
C LEU A 241 -1.93 3.37 18.52
N SER A 242 -3.24 3.12 18.67
CA SER A 242 -4.27 3.76 17.84
C SER A 242 -4.28 5.28 17.98
N LEU A 243 -4.09 5.82 19.19
CA LEU A 243 -4.00 7.26 19.41
C LEU A 243 -2.76 7.86 18.75
N VAL A 244 -1.59 7.24 18.93
CA VAL A 244 -0.34 7.69 18.30
C VAL A 244 -0.47 7.66 16.78
N ALA A 245 -0.97 6.57 16.21
CA ALA A 245 -1.18 6.44 14.77
C ALA A 245 -2.19 7.47 14.24
N ALA A 246 -3.29 7.72 14.95
CA ALA A 246 -4.29 8.72 14.57
C ALA A 246 -3.73 10.15 14.55
N VAL A 247 -2.97 10.54 15.57
CA VAL A 247 -2.34 11.86 15.66
C VAL A 247 -1.30 12.04 14.54
N CYS A 248 -0.42 11.05 14.35
CA CYS A 248 0.60 11.10 13.29
C CYS A 248 -0.02 11.11 11.90
N LEU A 249 -1.03 10.28 11.63
CA LEU A 249 -1.72 10.26 10.34
C LEU A 249 -2.40 11.61 10.08
N THR A 250 -3.15 12.14 11.04
CA THR A 250 -3.84 13.43 10.89
C THR A 250 -2.84 14.53 10.61
N THR A 251 -1.76 14.62 11.39
CA THR A 251 -0.73 15.65 11.24
C THR A 251 -0.08 15.59 9.86
N THR A 252 0.37 14.39 9.44
CA THR A 252 1.03 14.24 8.14
C THR A 252 0.09 14.48 6.96
N VAL A 253 -1.17 14.05 7.03
CA VAL A 253 -2.16 14.34 5.98
C VAL A 253 -2.51 15.81 5.92
N VAL A 254 -2.67 16.50 7.06
CA VAL A 254 -2.88 17.95 7.10
C VAL A 254 -1.72 18.68 6.46
N VAL A 255 -0.47 18.32 6.80
CA VAL A 255 0.73 18.88 6.16
C VAL A 255 0.72 18.64 4.65
N THR A 256 0.47 17.41 4.19
CA THR A 256 0.36 17.10 2.76
C THR A 256 -0.72 17.95 2.08
N CYS A 257 -1.92 18.03 2.67
CA CYS A 257 -3.05 18.73 2.08
C CYS A 257 -2.85 20.26 2.01
N LEU A 258 -2.11 20.84 2.97
CA LEU A 258 -1.83 22.28 3.01
C LEU A 258 -0.62 22.67 2.15
N CYS A 259 0.43 21.85 2.13
CA CYS A 259 1.71 22.21 1.52
C CYS A 259 1.89 21.74 0.08
N VAL A 260 1.32 20.59 -0.31
CA VAL A 260 1.40 20.11 -1.69
C VAL A 260 0.36 20.84 -2.52
N ARG A 261 0.73 21.47 -3.64
CA ARG A 261 -0.20 22.12 -4.56
C ARG A 261 -0.35 21.26 -5.82
N GLU A 262 -1.59 20.85 -6.10
CA GLU A 262 -1.99 20.14 -7.30
C GLU A 262 -2.31 21.17 -8.40
N ARG A 263 -2.08 20.82 -9.67
CA ARG A 263 -2.60 21.58 -10.81
C ARG A 263 -4.13 21.66 -10.72
N ASP A 264 -4.72 22.77 -11.17
CA ASP A 264 -6.18 22.95 -11.10
C ASP A 264 -6.87 21.84 -11.93
N PRO A 265 -7.69 20.97 -11.30
CA PRO A 265 -8.33 19.85 -12.00
C PRO A 265 -9.27 20.30 -13.13
N ARG A 266 -9.70 21.57 -13.13
CA ARG A 266 -10.59 22.15 -14.15
C ARG A 266 -9.87 22.45 -15.46
N GLU A 267 -8.55 22.52 -15.44
CA GLU A 267 -7.71 22.73 -16.62
C GLU A 267 -7.38 21.41 -17.33
N LEU A 268 -7.63 20.27 -16.68
CA LEU A 268 -7.35 18.95 -17.23
C LEU A 268 -8.55 18.43 -18.05
N PRO A 269 -8.30 17.79 -19.21
CA PRO A 269 -9.37 17.13 -19.96
C PRO A 269 -10.00 16.02 -19.12
N LEU A 270 -11.33 15.93 -19.18
CA LEU A 270 -12.07 14.85 -18.52
C LEU A 270 -11.71 13.51 -19.19
N PRO A 271 -11.40 12.45 -18.42
CA PRO A 271 -11.13 11.15 -19.00
C PRO A 271 -12.35 10.64 -19.81
N PRO A 272 -12.16 10.14 -21.05
CA PRO A 272 -13.22 9.64 -21.90
C PRO A 272 -13.83 8.40 -21.27
N GLY A 273 -15.15 8.44 -21.03
CA GLY A 273 -15.89 7.35 -20.40
C GLY A 273 -15.78 7.32 -18.88
N GLY A 274 -15.65 8.48 -18.23
CA GLY A 274 -15.57 8.64 -16.77
C GLY A 274 -16.62 7.86 -15.98
N GLY A 275 -16.33 6.60 -15.67
CA GLY A 275 -16.74 5.87 -14.48
C GLY A 275 -18.23 5.79 -14.13
N LYS A 276 -19.16 6.09 -15.04
CA LYS A 276 -20.59 6.14 -14.68
C LYS A 276 -21.18 4.74 -14.44
N SER A 277 -20.54 3.68 -14.96
CA SER A 277 -21.01 2.30 -14.81
C SER A 277 -19.90 1.32 -14.38
N PRO A 278 -20.18 0.37 -13.46
CA PRO A 278 -19.27 -0.75 -13.15
C PRO A 278 -18.82 -1.54 -14.39
N ARG A 279 -19.66 -1.61 -15.44
CA ARG A 279 -19.33 -2.29 -16.70
C ARG A 279 -18.25 -1.56 -17.50
N GLU A 280 -18.24 -0.23 -17.46
CA GLU A 280 -17.22 0.59 -18.11
C GLU A 280 -15.88 0.48 -17.40
N MET A 281 -15.90 0.54 -16.06
CA MET A 281 -14.73 0.29 -15.22
C MET A 281 -14.12 -1.08 -15.52
N TRP A 282 -14.94 -2.15 -15.58
CA TRP A 282 -14.41 -3.48 -15.88
C TRP A 282 -13.84 -3.60 -17.28
N ARG A 283 -14.51 -3.02 -18.30
CA ARG A 283 -13.96 -2.96 -19.66
C ARG A 283 -12.63 -2.22 -19.71
N TYR A 284 -12.51 -1.11 -19.00
CA TYR A 284 -11.29 -0.31 -18.94
C TYR A 284 -10.13 -1.07 -18.28
N ILE A 285 -10.39 -1.80 -17.19
CA ILE A 285 -9.39 -2.66 -16.53
C ILE A 285 -8.92 -3.76 -17.48
N VAL A 286 -9.85 -4.46 -18.14
CA VAL A 286 -9.53 -5.54 -19.09
C VAL A 286 -8.75 -5.02 -20.30
N TRP A 287 -9.15 -3.86 -20.84
CA TRP A 287 -8.43 -3.21 -21.93
C TRP A 287 -7.00 -2.84 -21.50
N SER A 288 -6.85 -2.19 -20.34
CA SER A 288 -5.54 -1.79 -19.79
C SER A 288 -4.63 -2.99 -19.54
N ALA A 289 -5.17 -4.09 -19.04
CA ALA A 289 -4.42 -5.34 -18.84
C ALA A 289 -3.89 -5.93 -20.16
N ARG A 290 -4.64 -5.77 -21.26
CA ARG A 290 -4.24 -6.25 -22.60
C ARG A 290 -3.24 -5.33 -23.30
N THR A 291 -3.32 -4.01 -23.08
CA THR A 291 -2.46 -3.00 -23.74
C THR A 291 -1.20 -2.63 -22.94
N MET A 292 -1.07 -3.15 -21.71
CA MET A 292 0.07 -2.90 -20.83
C MET A 292 1.39 -3.41 -21.43
N PRO A 293 2.50 -2.65 -21.30
CA PRO A 293 3.83 -3.07 -21.72
C PRO A 293 4.29 -4.40 -21.12
N SER A 294 5.18 -5.11 -21.82
CA SER A 294 5.77 -6.37 -21.35
C SER A 294 6.43 -6.22 -19.97
N GLU A 295 7.18 -5.13 -19.76
CA GLU A 295 7.92 -4.91 -18.52
C GLU A 295 7.00 -4.77 -17.31
N VAL A 296 5.95 -3.96 -17.45
CA VAL A 296 4.96 -3.77 -16.38
C VAL A 296 4.19 -5.07 -16.12
N ARG A 297 3.88 -5.85 -17.16
CA ARG A 297 3.23 -7.16 -17.02
C ARG A 297 4.09 -8.13 -16.21
N ARG A 298 5.41 -8.17 -16.48
CA ARG A 298 6.36 -9.00 -15.72
C ARG A 298 6.45 -8.56 -14.25
N VAL A 299 6.53 -7.25 -13.99
CA VAL A 299 6.48 -6.72 -12.61
C VAL A 299 5.21 -7.17 -11.89
N CYS A 300 4.04 -7.09 -12.54
CA CYS A 300 2.78 -7.56 -11.96
C CYS A 300 2.79 -9.07 -11.66
N MET A 301 3.39 -9.90 -12.51
CA MET A 301 3.53 -11.33 -12.26
C MET A 301 4.41 -11.62 -11.05
N VAL A 302 5.57 -10.96 -10.93
CA VAL A 302 6.44 -11.10 -9.75
C VAL A 302 5.70 -10.65 -8.49
N GLN A 303 5.03 -9.49 -8.53
CA GLN A 303 4.28 -8.96 -7.40
C GLN A 303 3.14 -9.88 -6.97
N PHE A 304 2.49 -10.57 -7.90
CA PHE A 304 1.45 -11.53 -7.59
C PHE A 304 1.94 -12.63 -6.64
N PHE A 305 3.06 -13.27 -6.97
CA PHE A 305 3.63 -14.31 -6.14
C PHE A 305 4.32 -13.74 -4.88
N ALA A 306 4.99 -12.59 -5.01
CA ALA A 306 5.64 -11.94 -3.87
C ALA A 306 4.63 -11.59 -2.77
N TRP A 307 3.50 -10.97 -3.11
CA TRP A 307 2.50 -10.56 -2.12
C TRP A 307 1.67 -11.72 -1.57
N MET A 308 1.60 -12.84 -2.28
CA MET A 308 1.11 -14.10 -1.70
C MET A 308 2.00 -14.57 -0.54
N GLY A 309 3.32 -14.37 -0.64
CA GLY A 309 4.27 -14.68 0.42
C GLY A 309 4.35 -13.60 1.52
N TRP A 310 4.31 -12.33 1.14
CA TRP A 310 4.39 -11.23 2.13
C TRP A 310 3.17 -11.19 3.05
N PHE A 311 1.97 -11.57 2.58
CA PHE A 311 0.77 -11.51 3.41
C PHE A 311 0.91 -12.30 4.72
N PRO A 312 1.22 -13.61 4.73
CA PRO A 312 1.40 -14.32 5.99
C PRO A 312 2.50 -13.76 6.87
N TYR A 313 3.61 -13.34 6.28
CA TYR A 313 4.70 -12.74 7.03
C TYR A 313 4.24 -11.48 7.76
N LEU A 314 3.61 -10.54 7.06
CA LEU A 314 3.23 -9.24 7.62
C LEU A 314 2.18 -9.36 8.74
N PHE A 315 1.28 -10.35 8.67
CA PHE A 315 0.20 -10.51 9.65
C PHE A 315 0.49 -11.47 10.80
N TYR A 316 1.45 -12.40 10.63
CA TYR A 316 1.69 -13.46 11.62
C TYR A 316 3.10 -13.49 12.21
N ILE A 317 4.10 -12.77 11.67
CA ILE A 317 5.47 -12.84 12.19
C ILE A 317 5.59 -12.39 13.66
N THR A 318 4.83 -11.38 14.07
CA THR A 318 4.83 -10.91 15.47
C THR A 318 4.25 -11.96 16.41
N SER A 319 3.18 -12.62 15.97
CA SER A 319 2.56 -13.73 16.72
C SER A 319 3.49 -14.94 16.77
N TYR A 320 4.18 -15.27 15.67
CA TYR A 320 5.19 -16.34 15.63
C TYR A 320 6.31 -16.13 16.66
N ILE A 321 6.90 -14.92 16.70
CA ILE A 321 7.95 -14.58 17.67
C ILE A 321 7.40 -14.61 19.11
N GLY A 322 6.16 -14.12 19.31
CA GLY A 322 5.48 -14.16 20.59
C GLY A 322 5.20 -15.58 21.09
N ASP A 323 4.75 -16.47 20.22
CA ASP A 323 4.45 -17.87 20.55
C ASP A 323 5.71 -18.64 20.95
N LEU A 324 6.85 -18.38 20.31
CA LEU A 324 8.14 -18.93 20.71
C LEU A 324 8.58 -18.50 22.12
N TYR A 325 8.01 -17.42 22.66
CA TYR A 325 8.19 -17.00 24.05
C TYR A 325 7.11 -17.60 24.97
N ALA A 326 5.83 -17.51 24.59
CA ALA A 326 4.71 -17.88 25.45
C ALA A 326 4.54 -19.41 25.59
N ALA A 327 4.68 -20.18 24.51
CA ALA A 327 4.36 -21.61 24.50
C ALA A 327 5.16 -22.43 25.54
N PRO A 328 6.49 -22.24 25.72
CA PRO A 328 7.23 -22.95 26.75
C PRO A 328 6.79 -22.62 28.18
N ILE A 329 6.33 -21.39 28.44
CA ILE A 329 5.85 -20.95 29.74
C ILE A 329 4.50 -21.60 30.04
N LEU A 330 3.59 -21.55 29.06
CA LEU A 330 2.26 -22.15 29.16
C LEU A 330 2.32 -23.68 29.34
N ALA A 331 3.25 -24.34 28.64
CA ALA A 331 3.46 -25.79 28.78
C ALA A 331 3.95 -26.18 30.18
N ARG A 332 4.77 -25.34 30.84
CA ARG A 332 5.28 -25.58 32.20
C ARG A 332 4.26 -25.25 33.29
N GLN A 333 3.33 -24.33 33.04
CA GLN A 333 2.37 -23.83 34.02
C GLN A 333 0.95 -23.74 33.42
N PRO A 334 0.28 -24.88 33.16
CA PRO A 334 -1.04 -24.89 32.52
C PRO A 334 -2.16 -24.28 33.37
N HIS A 335 -1.99 -24.22 34.70
CA HIS A 335 -2.99 -23.69 35.63
C HIS A 335 -2.57 -22.36 36.28
N MET A 336 -2.05 -21.43 35.47
CA MET A 336 -1.73 -20.09 35.97
C MET A 336 -2.98 -19.22 36.18
N SER A 337 -2.90 -18.31 37.16
CA SER A 337 -3.94 -17.30 37.40
C SER A 337 -4.17 -16.43 36.16
N SER A 338 -5.41 -15.96 35.95
CA SER A 338 -5.80 -15.09 34.84
C SER A 338 -4.90 -13.86 34.66
N THR A 339 -4.47 -13.23 35.76
CA THR A 339 -3.57 -12.07 35.74
C THR A 339 -2.18 -12.41 35.18
N LYS A 340 -1.61 -13.55 35.58
CA LYS A 340 -0.31 -14.02 35.05
C LYS A 340 -0.40 -14.40 33.59
N LEU A 341 -1.50 -15.03 33.17
CA LEU A 341 -1.74 -15.38 31.77
C LEU A 341 -1.80 -14.12 30.89
N ALA A 342 -2.53 -13.09 31.34
CA ALA A 342 -2.61 -11.82 30.63
C ALA A 342 -1.22 -11.17 30.48
N ALA A 343 -0.40 -11.17 31.54
CA ALA A 343 0.96 -10.63 31.48
C ALA A 343 1.87 -11.38 30.50
N VAL A 344 1.80 -12.72 30.46
CA VAL A 344 2.59 -13.53 29.50
C VAL A 344 2.19 -13.21 28.06
N ILE A 345 0.89 -13.08 27.77
CA ILE A 345 0.39 -12.72 26.44
C ILE A 345 0.85 -11.31 26.07
N GLU A 346 0.76 -10.36 26.98
CA GLU A 346 1.22 -8.98 26.74
C GLU A 346 2.73 -8.93 26.43
N ASP A 347 3.54 -9.64 27.21
CA ASP A 347 4.99 -9.75 26.95
C ASP A 347 5.28 -10.42 25.60
N ALA A 348 4.51 -11.44 25.21
CA ALA A 348 4.65 -12.08 23.91
C ALA A 348 4.41 -11.10 22.75
N VAL A 349 3.37 -10.29 22.84
CA VAL A 349 3.04 -9.26 21.83
C VAL A 349 4.14 -8.18 21.76
N ARG A 350 4.67 -7.77 22.91
CA ARG A 350 5.77 -6.80 22.99
C ARG A 350 7.05 -7.35 22.37
N LEU A 351 7.41 -8.60 22.67
CA LEU A 351 8.58 -9.25 22.07
C LEU A 351 8.41 -9.46 20.55
N GLY A 352 7.19 -9.76 20.09
CA GLY A 352 6.87 -9.75 18.65
C GLY A 352 7.11 -8.37 18.03
N SER A 353 6.67 -7.30 18.71
CA SER A 353 6.90 -5.91 18.28
C SER A 353 8.39 -5.55 18.25
N LEU A 354 9.20 -6.07 19.19
CA LEU A 354 10.67 -5.92 19.15
C LEU A 354 11.28 -6.58 17.92
N GLY A 355 10.81 -7.77 17.55
CA GLY A 355 11.21 -8.44 16.31
C GLY A 355 10.92 -7.58 15.06
N SER A 356 9.71 -7.02 14.99
CA SER A 356 9.33 -6.10 13.91
C SER A 356 10.09 -4.76 13.93
N LEU A 357 10.48 -4.28 15.12
CA LEU A 357 11.34 -3.10 15.25
C LEU A 357 12.72 -3.35 14.64
N ILE A 358 13.35 -4.48 14.97
CA ILE A 358 14.66 -4.86 14.42
C ILE A 358 14.57 -5.07 12.89
N PHE A 359 13.52 -5.78 12.42
CA PHE A 359 13.18 -5.88 10.99
C PHE A 359 13.13 -4.50 10.31
N SER A 360 12.48 -3.53 10.95
CA SER A 360 12.29 -2.19 10.39
C SER A 360 13.55 -1.34 10.40
N LEU A 361 14.40 -1.50 11.42
CA LEU A 361 15.72 -0.86 11.48
C LEU A 361 16.62 -1.37 10.36
N VAL A 362 16.66 -2.69 10.13
CA VAL A 362 17.41 -3.28 9.02
C VAL A 362 16.85 -2.84 7.67
N ALA A 363 15.52 -2.81 7.52
CA ALA A 363 14.88 -2.34 6.29
C ALA A 363 15.19 -0.86 6.01
N LEU A 364 15.13 0.01 7.02
CA LEU A 364 15.47 1.43 6.87
C LEU A 364 16.96 1.61 6.52
N GLY A 365 17.86 0.90 7.19
CA GLY A 365 19.29 0.91 6.86
C GLY A 365 19.54 0.45 5.42
N THR A 366 18.89 -0.63 5.00
CA THR A 366 18.97 -1.15 3.63
C THR A 366 18.43 -0.14 2.62
N ASN A 367 17.31 0.52 2.89
CA ASN A 367 16.73 1.56 2.02
C ASN A 367 17.66 2.79 1.84
N ILE A 368 18.54 3.06 2.80
CA ILE A 368 19.53 4.15 2.72
C ILE A 368 20.77 3.72 1.93
N LEU A 369 21.18 2.45 2.04
CA LEU A 369 22.42 1.92 1.46
C LEU A 369 22.24 1.33 0.06
N LEU A 370 21.19 0.54 -0.17
CA LEU A 370 20.97 -0.25 -1.38
C LEU A 370 20.95 0.59 -2.68
N PRO A 371 20.32 1.79 -2.73
CA PRO A 371 20.36 2.61 -3.94
C PRO A 371 21.77 3.09 -4.34
N ARG A 372 22.76 3.03 -3.44
CA ARG A 372 24.17 3.35 -3.77
C ARG A 372 24.92 2.15 -4.38
N LEU A 373 24.41 0.95 -4.19
CA LEU A 373 25.04 -0.31 -4.62
C LEU A 373 24.46 -0.83 -5.93
N VAL A 374 23.22 -0.45 -6.25
CA VAL A 374 22.54 -0.81 -7.50
C VAL A 374 22.82 0.25 -8.57
N SER A 375 23.14 -0.19 -9.79
CA SER A 375 23.42 0.69 -10.93
C SER A 375 22.66 0.20 -12.16
N ASP A 376 21.97 1.12 -12.84
CA ASP A 376 21.22 0.85 -14.08
C ASP A 376 22.12 0.83 -15.33
N LYS A 377 23.44 0.99 -15.16
CA LYS A 377 24.39 0.93 -16.28
C LYS A 377 24.50 -0.51 -16.82
N PRO A 378 24.52 -0.68 -18.16
CA PRO A 378 24.81 -1.97 -18.79
C PRO A 378 26.13 -2.55 -18.25
N GLY A 379 26.11 -3.81 -17.81
CA GLY A 379 27.28 -4.50 -17.23
C GLY A 379 27.50 -4.29 -15.73
N ALA A 380 26.57 -3.63 -15.01
CA ALA A 380 26.61 -3.62 -13.56
C ALA A 380 26.52 -5.04 -13.00
N ARG A 381 27.37 -5.36 -12.00
CA ARG A 381 27.34 -6.68 -11.33
C ARG A 381 25.99 -6.96 -10.67
N LEU A 382 25.28 -5.91 -10.23
CA LEU A 382 23.98 -5.97 -9.57
C LEU A 382 23.00 -4.98 -10.24
N SER A 383 22.18 -5.48 -11.16
CA SER A 383 21.06 -4.74 -11.76
C SER A 383 19.85 -4.68 -10.82
N LEU A 384 18.90 -3.77 -11.08
CA LEU A 384 17.64 -3.65 -10.33
C LEU A 384 16.86 -4.98 -10.26
N PRO A 385 16.60 -5.70 -11.38
CA PRO A 385 15.87 -6.96 -11.33
C PRO A 385 16.63 -8.06 -10.59
N ARG A 386 17.96 -8.15 -10.73
CA ARG A 386 18.77 -9.11 -9.96
C ARG A 386 18.72 -8.84 -8.46
N ALA A 387 18.86 -7.58 -8.05
CA ALA A 387 18.74 -7.21 -6.64
C ALA A 387 17.36 -7.59 -6.08
N TRP A 388 16.31 -7.41 -6.87
CA TRP A 388 14.96 -7.79 -6.50
C TRP A 388 14.77 -9.31 -6.42
N ALA A 389 15.28 -10.08 -7.38
CA ALA A 389 15.26 -11.53 -7.38
C ALA A 389 15.99 -12.12 -6.16
N LEU A 390 17.20 -11.64 -5.87
CA LEU A 390 17.96 -12.03 -4.69
C LEU A 390 17.21 -11.70 -3.39
N SER A 391 16.51 -10.56 -3.35
CA SER A 391 15.71 -10.17 -2.19
C SER A 391 14.57 -11.17 -1.91
N HIS A 392 13.91 -11.68 -2.96
CA HIS A 392 12.89 -12.72 -2.82
C HIS A 392 13.48 -14.08 -2.44
N ALA A 393 14.66 -14.42 -2.95
CA ALA A 393 15.37 -15.63 -2.54
C ALA A 393 15.75 -15.59 -1.05
N ILE A 394 16.25 -14.44 -0.56
CA ILE A 394 16.53 -14.21 0.86
C ILE A 394 15.26 -14.39 1.70
N PHE A 395 14.14 -13.78 1.26
CA PHE A 395 12.84 -13.95 1.92
C PHE A 395 12.43 -15.41 2.02
N SER A 396 12.50 -16.16 0.92
CA SER A 396 12.17 -17.60 0.90
C SER A 396 13.04 -18.43 1.81
N LEU A 397 14.36 -18.22 1.78
CA LEU A 397 15.28 -18.93 2.67
C LEU A 397 14.95 -18.67 4.15
N CYS A 398 14.66 -17.42 4.49
CA CYS A 398 14.21 -17.04 5.83
C CYS A 398 12.91 -17.75 6.22
N MET A 399 11.93 -17.81 5.32
CA MET A 399 10.66 -18.49 5.59
C MET A 399 10.83 -20.00 5.78
N PHE A 400 11.69 -20.66 5.01
CA PHE A 400 11.99 -22.09 5.21
C PHE A 400 12.84 -22.35 6.47
N SER A 401 13.68 -21.39 6.88
CA SER A 401 14.50 -21.52 8.09
C SER A 401 13.67 -21.66 9.37
N THR A 402 12.38 -21.29 9.34
CA THR A 402 11.42 -21.53 10.44
C THR A 402 11.25 -23.01 10.80
N LEU A 403 11.73 -23.95 9.98
CA LEU A 403 11.84 -25.37 10.33
C LEU A 403 12.89 -25.64 11.41
N LEU A 404 13.94 -24.82 11.46
CA LEU A 404 15.12 -25.00 12.33
C LEU A 404 15.10 -24.03 13.53
N VAL A 405 14.31 -22.96 13.44
CA VAL A 405 14.27 -21.91 14.43
C VAL A 405 13.21 -22.22 15.49
N HIS A 406 13.68 -22.54 16.70
CA HIS A 406 12.82 -22.81 17.87
C HIS A 406 13.03 -21.81 19.02
N THR A 407 13.79 -20.74 18.78
CA THR A 407 14.10 -19.73 19.81
C THR A 407 13.66 -18.35 19.36
N ARG A 408 13.22 -17.54 20.34
CA ARG A 408 12.85 -16.14 20.12
C ARG A 408 13.97 -15.32 19.44
N LEU A 409 15.22 -15.54 19.86
CA LEU A 409 16.38 -14.83 19.31
C LEU A 409 16.62 -15.24 17.86
N GLY A 410 16.55 -16.53 17.55
CA GLY A 410 16.64 -17.02 16.17
C GLY A 410 15.56 -16.41 15.28
N ALA A 411 14.31 -16.38 15.73
CA ALA A 411 13.21 -15.82 14.94
C ALA A 411 13.34 -14.31 14.73
N THR A 412 13.84 -13.59 15.75
CA THR A 412 14.15 -12.16 15.66
C THR A 412 15.26 -11.89 14.63
N LEU A 413 16.31 -12.72 14.61
CA LEU A 413 17.40 -12.62 13.62
C LEU A 413 16.91 -12.91 12.20
N VAL A 414 16.03 -13.91 12.03
CA VAL A 414 15.38 -14.19 10.74
C VAL A 414 14.55 -12.98 10.29
N ALA A 415 13.74 -12.40 11.19
CA ALA A 415 12.98 -11.19 10.89
C ALA A 415 13.90 -10.02 10.51
N ALA A 416 15.05 -9.86 11.17
CA ALA A 416 16.05 -8.85 10.83
C ALA A 416 16.52 -9.00 9.37
N VAL A 417 16.89 -10.21 8.95
CA VAL A 417 17.33 -10.50 7.57
C VAL A 417 16.21 -10.26 6.55
N VAL A 418 14.97 -10.61 6.87
CA VAL A 418 13.81 -10.31 6.01
C VAL A 418 13.62 -8.80 5.80
N GLY A 419 14.12 -7.96 6.71
CA GLY A 419 14.15 -6.50 6.56
C GLY A 419 14.86 -6.05 5.29
N VAL A 420 15.91 -6.76 4.86
CA VAL A 420 16.61 -6.51 3.60
C VAL A 420 15.68 -6.74 2.40
N ALA A 421 14.91 -7.83 2.43
CA ALA A 421 13.96 -8.16 1.37
C ALA A 421 12.80 -7.15 1.28
N TRP A 422 12.33 -6.68 2.44
CA TRP A 422 11.28 -5.67 2.53
C TRP A 422 11.72 -4.34 1.92
N ALA A 423 12.95 -3.90 2.22
CA ALA A 423 13.51 -2.68 1.66
C ALA A 423 13.46 -2.69 0.13
N THR A 424 13.93 -3.75 -0.52
CA THR A 424 13.91 -3.87 -1.99
C THR A 424 12.49 -3.90 -2.56
N THR A 425 11.58 -4.64 -1.91
CA THR A 425 10.18 -4.79 -2.35
C THR A 425 9.42 -3.47 -2.37
N LEU A 426 9.77 -2.53 -1.47
CA LEU A 426 9.05 -1.26 -1.33
C LEU A 426 9.27 -0.25 -2.46
N TRP A 427 10.38 -0.31 -3.19
CA TRP A 427 10.72 0.74 -4.18
C TRP A 427 11.12 0.22 -5.56
N VAL A 428 11.72 -0.97 -5.68
CA VAL A 428 12.17 -1.48 -6.99
C VAL A 428 11.01 -1.66 -7.99
N PRO A 429 9.87 -2.28 -7.62
CA PRO A 429 8.75 -2.46 -8.56
C PRO A 429 8.20 -1.12 -9.06
N PHE A 430 8.07 -0.14 -8.16
CA PHE A 430 7.60 1.20 -8.50
C PHE A 430 8.60 1.95 -9.38
N SER A 431 9.90 1.72 -9.19
CA SER A 431 10.95 2.34 -10.00
C SER A 431 10.93 1.79 -11.43
N ILE A 432 10.79 0.47 -11.60
CA ILE A 432 10.67 -0.18 -12.92
C ILE A 432 9.40 0.28 -13.64
N ILE A 433 8.26 0.35 -12.93
CA ILE A 433 7.01 0.84 -13.52
C ILE A 433 7.14 2.33 -13.89
N GLY A 434 7.72 3.14 -13.01
CA GLY A 434 7.93 4.56 -13.22
C GLY A 434 8.82 4.84 -14.44
N SER A 435 9.92 4.11 -14.60
CA SER A 435 10.81 4.25 -15.76
C SER A 435 10.13 3.80 -17.06
N ALA A 436 9.40 2.68 -17.05
CA ALA A 436 8.66 2.20 -18.21
C ALA A 436 7.56 3.17 -18.67
N ILE A 437 6.88 3.83 -17.72
CA ILE A 437 5.88 4.87 -18.02
C ILE A 437 6.57 6.11 -18.60
N ALA A 438 7.66 6.58 -17.97
CA ALA A 438 8.40 7.76 -18.42
C ALA A 438 8.97 7.57 -19.84
N GLU A 439 9.52 6.41 -20.14
CA GLU A 439 10.04 6.09 -21.47
C GLU A 439 8.93 6.11 -22.53
N ARG A 440 7.76 5.55 -22.21
CA ARG A 440 6.60 5.56 -23.12
C ARG A 440 6.09 6.98 -23.37
N GLN A 441 6.07 7.83 -22.34
CA GLN A 441 5.70 9.25 -22.47
C GLN A 441 6.70 10.00 -23.35
N ALA A 442 8.00 9.77 -23.17
CA ALA A 442 9.05 10.36 -23.99
C ALA A 442 8.94 9.94 -25.47
N ARG A 443 8.68 8.66 -25.74
CA ARG A 443 8.43 8.15 -27.10
C ARG A 443 7.19 8.79 -27.74
N GLY A 444 6.09 8.93 -26.98
CA GLY A 444 4.88 9.60 -27.47
C GLY A 444 5.13 11.07 -27.82
N ALA A 445 5.87 11.80 -26.96
CA ALA A 445 6.27 13.18 -27.23
C ALA A 445 7.15 13.31 -28.48
N ALA A 446 8.06 12.36 -28.72
CA ALA A 446 8.90 12.34 -29.91
C ALA A 446 8.09 12.12 -31.21
N VAL A 447 7.10 11.22 -31.20
CA VAL A 447 6.22 10.98 -32.36
C VAL A 447 5.39 12.21 -32.70
N LEU A 448 4.89 12.93 -31.69
CA LEU A 448 4.20 14.21 -31.89
C LEU A 448 5.12 15.29 -32.46
N ARG A 449 6.41 15.28 -32.09
CA ARG A 449 7.43 16.22 -32.59
C ARG A 449 7.73 16.03 -34.07
N ASP A 450 7.71 14.79 -34.55
CA ASP A 450 8.02 14.45 -35.95
C ASP A 450 6.82 14.64 -36.90
N GLY A 451 5.74 15.29 -36.44
CA GLY A 451 4.63 15.71 -37.30
C GLY A 451 3.73 14.57 -37.80
N GLN A 452 3.90 13.34 -37.28
CA GLN A 452 2.96 12.25 -37.55
C GLN A 452 1.67 12.48 -36.75
N LEU A 453 0.70 13.15 -37.38
CA LEU A 453 -0.60 13.57 -36.83
C LEU A 453 -1.59 12.43 -36.51
N GLY A 454 -1.08 11.24 -36.21
CA GLY A 454 -1.91 10.12 -35.80
C GLY A 454 -1.08 9.16 -35.00
N LEU A 455 -1.12 9.28 -33.67
CA LEU A 455 -1.36 8.19 -32.72
C LEU A 455 -1.14 8.67 -31.27
N GLU A 456 -2.25 8.63 -30.53
CA GLU A 456 -2.43 8.55 -29.07
C GLU A 456 -2.00 9.72 -28.14
N PRO A 457 -2.97 10.57 -27.74
CA PRO A 457 -3.01 11.24 -26.43
C PRO A 457 -3.03 10.27 -25.21
N ALA A 458 -3.06 8.96 -25.44
CA ALA A 458 -3.31 7.93 -24.42
C ALA A 458 -2.14 7.67 -23.45
N ALA A 459 -0.93 8.17 -23.73
CA ALA A 459 0.24 7.89 -22.89
C ALA A 459 0.15 8.48 -21.48
N GLN A 460 -0.52 9.63 -21.32
CA GLN A 460 -0.76 10.27 -20.02
C GLN A 460 -1.98 9.67 -19.31
N GLU A 461 -2.91 9.10 -20.09
CA GLU A 461 -4.17 8.51 -19.65
C GLU A 461 -4.02 7.07 -19.11
N GLN A 462 -2.88 6.42 -19.32
CA GLN A 462 -2.63 5.03 -18.92
C GLN A 462 -1.89 4.86 -17.58
N ALA A 463 -1.22 5.90 -17.05
CA ALA A 463 -0.42 5.76 -15.83
C ALA A 463 -1.27 5.36 -14.60
N GLY A 464 -2.45 5.98 -14.45
CA GLY A 464 -3.41 5.64 -13.39
C GLY A 464 -3.93 4.20 -13.50
N ALA A 465 -4.26 3.76 -14.72
CA ALA A 465 -4.72 2.39 -14.97
C ALA A 465 -3.64 1.34 -14.72
N ILE A 466 -2.40 1.62 -15.15
CA ILE A 466 -1.24 0.77 -14.90
C ILE A 466 -1.01 0.62 -13.39
N MET A 467 -1.04 1.73 -12.65
CA MET A 467 -0.90 1.72 -11.20
C MET A 467 -2.07 1.01 -10.50
N GLY A 468 -3.29 1.13 -11.02
CA GLY A 468 -4.47 0.40 -10.56
C GLY A 468 -4.33 -1.10 -10.75
N LEU A 469 -3.89 -1.55 -11.94
CA LEU A 469 -3.69 -2.97 -12.22
C LEU A 469 -2.54 -3.57 -11.41
N HIS A 470 -1.45 -2.81 -11.23
CA HIS A 470 -0.37 -3.19 -10.32
C HIS A 470 -0.89 -3.43 -8.91
N ASN A 471 -1.78 -2.57 -8.41
CA ASN A 471 -2.38 -2.78 -7.11
C ASN A 471 -3.28 -4.02 -7.04
N CYS A 472 -4.03 -4.32 -8.11
CA CYS A 472 -4.79 -5.58 -8.19
C CYS A 472 -3.85 -6.79 -8.14
N ALA A 473 -2.70 -6.73 -8.83
CA ALA A 473 -1.68 -7.76 -8.78
C ALA A 473 -1.06 -7.93 -7.38
N ILE A 474 -1.04 -6.87 -6.57
CA ILE A 474 -0.63 -6.92 -5.16
C ILE A 474 -1.73 -7.48 -4.26
N SER A 475 -2.97 -7.04 -4.42
CA SER A 475 -4.06 -7.30 -3.46
C SER A 475 -4.75 -8.65 -3.69
N ALA A 476 -5.04 -9.01 -4.95
CA ALA A 476 -5.71 -10.26 -5.29
C ALA A 476 -5.03 -11.54 -4.74
N PRO A 477 -3.69 -11.74 -4.86
CA PRO A 477 -3.04 -12.94 -4.35
C PRO A 477 -3.12 -13.07 -2.82
N GLN A 478 -3.27 -11.98 -2.09
CA GLN A 478 -3.37 -12.00 -0.63
C GLN A 478 -4.70 -12.63 -0.17
N ILE A 479 -5.76 -12.54 -0.98
CA ILE A 479 -7.02 -13.26 -0.71
C ILE A 479 -6.76 -14.77 -0.69
N LEU A 480 -6.02 -15.28 -1.70
CA LEU A 480 -5.61 -16.68 -1.75
C LEU A 480 -4.72 -17.04 -0.56
N ALA A 481 -3.74 -16.20 -0.24
CA ALA A 481 -2.85 -16.41 0.90
C ALA A 481 -3.61 -16.47 2.24
N ALA A 482 -4.60 -15.60 2.43
CA ALA A 482 -5.45 -15.59 3.62
C ALA A 482 -6.30 -16.87 3.75
N LEU A 483 -6.91 -17.31 2.64
CA LEU A 483 -7.68 -18.56 2.61
C LEU A 483 -6.80 -19.78 2.87
N VAL A 484 -5.60 -19.84 2.28
CA VAL A 484 -4.62 -20.90 2.53
C VAL A 484 -4.16 -20.87 3.99
N SER A 485 -3.91 -19.69 4.56
CA SER A 485 -3.56 -19.53 5.99
C SER A 485 -4.67 -20.08 6.89
N GLY A 486 -5.92 -19.72 6.61
CA GLY A 486 -7.08 -20.21 7.36
C GLY A 486 -7.26 -21.73 7.26
N ALA A 487 -7.03 -22.31 6.08
CA ALA A 487 -7.05 -23.76 5.88
C ALA A 487 -5.94 -24.47 6.66
N ILE A 488 -4.73 -23.90 6.69
CA ILE A 488 -3.61 -24.43 7.49
C ILE A 488 -3.93 -24.36 8.99
N PHE A 489 -4.44 -23.23 9.49
CA PHE A 489 -4.84 -23.11 10.91
C PHE A 489 -5.95 -24.08 11.30
N TRP A 490 -6.86 -24.41 10.37
CA TRP A 490 -7.90 -25.41 10.61
C TRP A 490 -7.37 -26.85 10.58
N ALA A 491 -6.38 -27.14 9.71
CA ALA A 491 -5.83 -28.48 9.53
C ALA A 491 -4.75 -28.84 10.56
N ALA A 492 -3.90 -27.89 10.94
CA ALA A 492 -2.72 -28.12 11.79
C ALA A 492 -3.06 -28.81 13.14
N PRO A 493 -4.09 -28.38 13.90
CA PRO A 493 -4.46 -29.07 15.14
C PRO A 493 -4.94 -30.51 14.92
N LYS A 494 -5.58 -30.80 13.77
CA LYS A 494 -6.12 -32.14 13.45
C LYS A 494 -5.04 -33.16 13.15
N VAL A 495 -3.88 -32.70 12.68
CA VAL A 495 -2.69 -33.54 12.43
C VAL A 495 -1.71 -33.50 13.60
N GLY A 496 -2.12 -32.95 14.75
CA GLY A 496 -1.29 -32.89 15.97
C GLY A 496 -0.16 -31.86 15.92
N SER A 497 -0.19 -30.91 14.97
CA SER A 497 0.82 -29.85 14.88
C SER A 497 0.38 -28.62 15.67
N ALA A 498 1.17 -28.24 16.66
CA ALA A 498 1.00 -26.98 17.40
C ALA A 498 1.60 -25.76 16.66
N ASP A 499 2.35 -25.98 15.57
CA ASP A 499 3.08 -24.94 14.83
C ASP A 499 2.32 -24.48 13.58
N GLY A 500 1.05 -24.08 13.76
CA GLY A 500 0.22 -23.61 12.67
C GLY A 500 0.86 -22.43 11.93
N ILE A 501 1.36 -21.43 12.67
CA ILE A 501 1.96 -20.23 12.10
C ILE A 501 3.24 -20.56 11.31
N GLY A 502 4.11 -21.45 11.83
CA GLY A 502 5.32 -21.87 11.11
C GLY A 502 4.99 -22.52 9.76
N TRP A 503 3.95 -23.34 9.67
CA TRP A 503 3.51 -23.91 8.39
C TRP A 503 3.03 -22.86 7.40
N VAL A 504 2.27 -21.85 7.86
CA VAL A 504 1.86 -20.75 6.99
C VAL A 504 3.07 -19.97 6.48
N LEU A 505 4.04 -19.67 7.33
CA LEU A 505 5.27 -18.97 6.94
C LEU A 505 6.08 -19.78 5.91
N ARG A 506 6.21 -21.10 6.08
CA ARG A 506 6.89 -21.98 5.10
C ARG A 506 6.18 -21.98 3.75
N GLY A 507 4.86 -22.01 3.74
CA GLY A 507 4.05 -21.86 2.52
C GLY A 507 4.33 -20.54 1.79
N ALA A 508 4.47 -19.44 2.54
CA ALA A 508 4.87 -18.14 1.99
C ALA A 508 6.27 -18.18 1.33
N GLY A 509 7.19 -18.98 1.87
CA GLY A 509 8.51 -19.20 1.28
C GLY A 509 8.45 -19.79 -0.14
N GLY A 510 7.50 -20.69 -0.41
CA GLY A 510 7.28 -21.26 -1.74
C GLY A 510 6.85 -20.20 -2.77
N ALA A 511 5.91 -19.33 -2.40
CA ALA A 511 5.49 -18.22 -3.26
C ALA A 511 6.64 -17.23 -3.52
N GLY A 512 7.48 -16.96 -2.51
CA GLY A 512 8.68 -16.15 -2.66
C GLY A 512 9.69 -16.72 -3.66
N LEU A 513 9.84 -18.05 -3.77
CA LEU A 513 10.77 -18.68 -4.72
C LEU A 513 10.30 -18.47 -6.15
N VAL A 514 8.99 -18.58 -6.39
CA VAL A 514 8.39 -18.30 -7.70
C VAL A 514 8.61 -16.83 -8.07
N ALA A 515 8.43 -15.91 -7.12
CA ALA A 515 8.71 -14.49 -7.33
C ALA A 515 10.19 -14.23 -7.65
N ALA A 516 11.12 -14.89 -6.94
CA ALA A 516 12.56 -14.80 -7.20
C ALA A 516 12.91 -15.26 -8.62
N TRP A 517 12.38 -16.41 -9.04
CA TRP A 517 12.60 -16.95 -10.38
C TRP A 517 12.07 -16.03 -11.48
N LEU A 518 10.84 -15.52 -11.32
CA LEU A 518 10.24 -14.58 -12.27
C LEU A 518 11.02 -13.26 -12.36
N ALA A 519 11.48 -12.73 -11.22
CA ALA A 519 12.26 -11.50 -11.18
C ALA A 519 13.65 -11.68 -11.83
N TRP A 520 14.25 -12.86 -11.68
CA TRP A 520 15.52 -13.19 -12.31
C TRP A 520 15.41 -13.17 -13.84
N GLY A 521 14.34 -13.75 -14.39
CA GLY A 521 14.09 -13.77 -15.83
C GLY A 521 13.80 -12.41 -16.47
N MET A 522 13.65 -11.33 -15.69
CA MET A 522 13.53 -9.96 -16.22
C MET A 522 14.86 -9.34 -16.62
N ASP A 523 15.99 -9.89 -16.15
CA ASP A 523 17.32 -9.37 -16.44
C ASP A 523 17.93 -9.94 -17.74
N GLU A 524 17.40 -11.06 -18.21
CA GLU A 524 17.89 -11.78 -19.40
C GLU A 524 17.29 -11.27 -20.73
N SER A 525 16.43 -10.24 -20.67
CA SER A 525 15.74 -9.64 -21.82
C SER A 525 16.10 -8.18 -22.00
#